data_AF-A0A1Y1X099-F1
#
_entry.id   AF-A0A1Y1X099-F1
#
_cell.length_a   1.000
_cell.length_b   1.000
_cell.length_c   1.000
_cell.angle_alpha   90.00
_cell.angle_beta   90.00
_cell.angle_gamma   90.00
#
_symmetry.space_group_name_H-M   'P 1'
#
loop_
_entity.id
_entity.type
_entity.pdbx_description
1 polymer ?
#
loop_
_entity_poly.entity_id
_entity_poly.type
_entity_poly.pdbx_seq_one_letter_code
_entity_poly.pdbx_strand_id
1 'polypeptide(L)'
;MTIDGTELAISLLEPDRKYYPGDVVLGVVNILTEKSSIKRSIVLELEGIVRTACKSEELSTLTIGLKGATRHPNIDQKESDATAIHHFGSSTYEGDSKAQIQYQLHVILKKGWLKRLKASHPVKIWERIDVDVPELHLPMEKYKQLHNPSGVIEAMIRVPRRGFCPDDVVPIELHINHYTRPKGPLTVYFYVLQKICREAKGYIMTENRVTATASSFLILDPDTLRLDLPLLFPLQSLVNPNTKTDLLTISSKLKIQIKLSEEESSEKIKMTFPIVIGTYNSGGLRWRTVDTLPLYEPAPPYSADR
;
A
#
# COMPACT_ATOMS: atom_id res chain seq x y z
N MET A 1 3.01 31.31 9.49
CA MET A 1 3.91 31.61 10.63
C MET A 1 4.70 32.86 10.30
N THR A 2 4.76 33.82 11.21
CA THR A 2 5.42 35.12 11.01
C THR A 2 6.68 35.24 11.88
N ILE A 3 7.78 35.73 11.31
CA ILE A 3 8.96 36.21 12.07
C ILE A 3 9.33 37.60 11.53
N ASP A 4 9.42 38.60 12.40
CA ASP A 4 9.75 39.99 12.03
C ASP A 4 8.88 40.54 10.86
N GLY A 5 7.57 40.25 10.82
CA GLY A 5 6.69 40.65 9.71
C GLY A 5 6.98 39.91 8.38
N THR A 6 7.63 38.74 8.45
CA THR A 6 7.89 37.88 7.28
C THR A 6 7.09 36.59 7.35
N GLU A 7 6.31 36.31 6.32
CA GLU A 7 5.56 35.07 6.11
C GLU A 7 6.22 34.22 5.03
N LEU A 8 6.05 32.90 5.17
CA LEU A 8 6.57 31.90 4.26
C LEU A 8 5.47 30.87 3.97
N ALA A 9 5.17 30.69 2.68
CA ALA A 9 4.20 29.71 2.21
C ALA A 9 4.75 28.91 1.02
N ILE A 10 4.22 27.69 0.86
CA ILE A 10 4.58 26.76 -0.21
C ILE A 10 3.31 26.48 -1.00
N SER A 11 3.38 26.67 -2.31
CA SER A 11 2.31 26.33 -3.24
C SER A 11 2.86 25.36 -4.28
N LEU A 12 2.35 24.12 -4.30
CA LEU A 12 2.68 23.18 -5.37
C LEU A 12 2.01 23.62 -6.67
N LEU A 13 2.69 23.45 -7.81
CA LEU A 13 2.09 23.71 -9.12
C LEU A 13 0.94 22.74 -9.41
N GLU A 14 1.11 21.49 -8.97
CA GLU A 14 0.13 20.41 -9.13
C GLU A 14 -0.20 19.81 -7.75
N PRO A 15 -1.15 20.40 -7.00
CA PRO A 15 -1.45 19.99 -5.63
C PRO A 15 -2.08 18.59 -5.54
N ASP A 16 -2.84 18.19 -6.55
CA ASP A 16 -3.56 16.90 -6.57
C ASP A 16 -2.81 15.79 -7.31
N ARG A 17 -1.59 16.06 -7.80
CA ARG A 17 -0.80 15.07 -8.53
C ARG A 17 -0.34 13.95 -7.62
N LYS A 18 -0.47 12.71 -8.11
CA LYS A 18 0.23 11.55 -7.54
C LYS A 18 1.69 11.59 -8.00
N TYR A 19 2.60 11.69 -7.03
CA TYR A 19 4.04 11.64 -7.30
C TYR A 19 4.55 10.21 -7.14
N TYR A 20 5.55 9.83 -7.94
CA TYR A 20 6.18 8.52 -7.90
C TYR A 20 7.70 8.61 -7.63
N PRO A 21 8.36 7.52 -7.19
CA PRO A 21 9.83 7.41 -7.16
C PRO A 21 10.52 7.97 -8.41
N GLY A 22 11.28 9.05 -8.24
CA GLY A 22 12.01 9.73 -9.31
C GLY A 22 11.28 10.89 -9.97
N ASP A 23 10.02 11.14 -9.62
CA ASP A 23 9.31 12.34 -10.07
C ASP A 23 9.87 13.60 -9.39
N VAL A 24 9.81 14.72 -10.11
CA VAL A 24 10.21 16.03 -9.60
C VAL A 24 8.99 16.73 -9.01
N VAL A 25 9.12 17.23 -7.77
CA VAL A 25 8.08 18.03 -7.12
C VAL A 25 8.35 19.50 -7.44
N LEU A 26 7.41 20.15 -8.12
CA LEU A 26 7.50 21.55 -8.51
C LEU A 26 6.54 22.41 -7.72
N GLY A 27 7.00 23.59 -7.30
CA GLY A 27 6.21 24.54 -6.56
C GLY A 27 6.87 25.91 -6.48
N VAL A 28 6.10 26.86 -5.97
CA VAL A 28 6.50 28.25 -5.75
C VAL A 28 6.64 28.48 -4.26
N VAL A 29 7.70 29.18 -3.88
CA VAL A 29 7.91 29.66 -2.51
C VAL A 29 7.52 31.12 -2.42
N ASN A 30 6.48 31.40 -1.65
CA ASN A 30 5.98 32.75 -1.43
C ASN A 30 6.58 33.32 -0.15
N ILE A 31 7.29 34.46 -0.27
CA ILE A 31 7.88 35.19 0.85
C ILE A 31 7.28 36.58 0.91
N LEU A 32 6.38 36.79 1.85
CA LEU A 32 5.85 38.13 2.14
C LEU A 32 6.67 38.74 3.26
N THR A 33 7.18 39.96 3.07
CA THR A 33 8.01 40.63 4.07
C THR A 33 7.69 42.11 4.12
N GLU A 34 7.51 42.64 5.33
CA GLU A 34 7.29 44.08 5.55
C GLU A 34 8.56 44.91 5.39
N LYS A 35 9.75 44.28 5.45
CA LYS A 35 11.05 44.96 5.37
C LYS A 35 11.96 44.30 4.33
N SER A 36 12.31 45.04 3.28
CA SER A 36 13.41 44.68 2.36
C SER A 36 14.75 45.02 3.03
N SER A 37 15.74 44.10 3.04
CA SER A 37 17.20 44.42 3.09
C SER A 37 18.12 43.39 3.77
N ILE A 38 17.73 42.14 4.03
CA ILE A 38 18.72 41.16 4.55
C ILE A 38 18.84 40.00 3.58
N LYS A 39 20.09 39.73 3.15
CA LYS A 39 20.47 38.54 2.38
C LYS A 39 19.91 37.30 3.07
N ARG A 40 18.97 36.65 2.41
CA ARG A 40 18.34 35.41 2.87
C ARG A 40 18.86 34.26 2.01
N SER A 41 18.95 33.09 2.61
CA SER A 41 19.08 31.85 1.85
C SER A 41 17.82 31.02 2.06
N ILE A 42 17.27 30.51 0.96
CA ILE A 42 16.20 29.52 1.02
C ILE A 42 16.85 28.16 0.91
N VAL A 43 16.44 27.25 1.80
CA VAL A 43 16.78 25.83 1.72
C VAL A 43 15.50 25.06 1.52
N LEU A 44 15.41 24.34 0.41
CA LEU A 44 14.37 23.33 0.20
C LEU A 44 14.85 22.00 0.74
N GLU A 45 14.06 21.31 1.56
CA GLU A 45 14.37 20.00 2.11
C GLU A 45 13.16 19.08 1.97
N LEU A 46 13.30 17.94 1.31
CA LEU A 46 12.26 16.92 1.29
C LEU A 46 12.61 15.83 2.32
N GLU A 47 11.69 15.55 3.23
CA GLU A 47 11.85 14.56 4.28
C GLU A 47 10.79 13.46 4.15
N GLY A 48 11.23 12.21 4.03
CA GLY A 48 10.37 11.02 4.11
C GLY A 48 10.51 10.35 5.47
N ILE A 49 9.40 10.18 6.20
CA ILE A 49 9.38 9.70 7.58
C ILE A 49 8.44 8.52 7.69
N VAL A 50 8.96 7.39 8.16
CA VAL A 50 8.19 6.24 8.62
C VAL A 50 8.03 6.36 10.13
N ARG A 51 6.79 6.29 10.63
CA ARG A 51 6.50 6.25 12.05
C ARG A 51 5.72 4.99 12.38
N THR A 52 6.15 4.27 13.40
CA THR A 52 5.50 3.05 13.90
C THR A 52 5.36 3.12 15.41
N ALA A 53 4.25 2.66 15.97
CA ALA A 53 4.02 2.67 17.42
C ALA A 53 3.65 1.28 17.95
N CYS A 54 3.99 1.06 19.22
CA CYS A 54 3.49 -0.05 20.02
C CYS A 54 2.29 0.42 20.85
N LYS A 55 1.06 0.07 20.46
CA LYS A 55 -0.17 0.51 21.15
C LYS A 55 -0.33 2.05 21.15
N SER A 56 -0.77 2.66 22.25
CA SER A 56 -1.09 4.09 22.39
C SER A 56 0.10 4.98 22.74
N GLU A 57 1.29 4.43 22.99
CA GLU A 57 2.43 5.23 23.45
C GLU A 57 3.72 4.92 22.68
N GLU A 58 4.31 6.03 22.22
CA GLU A 58 5.62 6.24 21.61
C GLU A 58 5.90 5.63 20.22
N LEU A 59 6.41 6.52 19.34
CA LEU A 59 6.66 6.27 17.92
C LEU A 59 8.16 5.96 17.69
N SER A 60 8.46 4.81 17.11
CA SER A 60 9.73 4.59 16.40
C SER A 60 9.68 5.35 15.07
N THR A 61 10.76 6.04 14.74
CA THR A 61 10.84 6.91 13.56
C THR A 61 12.04 6.52 12.71
N LEU A 62 11.82 6.27 11.42
CA LEU A 62 12.86 6.05 10.42
C LEU A 62 12.73 7.09 9.32
N THR A 63 13.83 7.77 8.99
CA THR A 63 13.87 8.68 7.85
C THR A 63 14.32 7.90 6.61
N ILE A 64 13.42 7.73 5.63
CA ILE A 64 13.64 6.91 4.41
C ILE A 64 13.96 7.73 3.16
N GLY A 65 14.12 9.05 3.29
CA GLY A 65 14.47 9.96 2.20
C GLY A 65 15.82 10.64 2.42
N LEU A 66 16.50 10.97 1.32
CA LEU A 66 17.63 11.89 1.37
C LEU A 66 17.13 13.27 1.79
N LYS A 67 17.66 13.81 2.90
CA LYS A 67 17.64 15.25 3.20
C LYS A 67 18.47 15.99 2.16
N GLY A 68 17.96 16.07 0.93
CA GLY A 68 18.53 16.89 -0.12
C GLY A 68 18.17 18.34 0.17
N ALA A 69 19.17 19.21 0.20
CA ALA A 69 19.02 20.60 0.55
C ALA A 69 19.42 21.47 -0.65
N THR A 70 18.46 21.90 -1.47
CA THR A 70 18.77 22.89 -2.52
C THR A 70 18.85 24.26 -1.88
N ARG A 71 20.01 24.91 -1.98
CA ARG A 71 20.23 26.26 -1.45
C ARG A 71 20.18 27.28 -2.57
N HIS A 72 19.30 28.26 -2.45
CA HIS A 72 19.27 29.42 -3.32
C HIS A 72 19.80 30.63 -2.54
N PRO A 73 21.05 31.08 -2.80
CA PRO A 73 21.62 32.26 -2.17
C PRO A 73 21.08 33.56 -2.78
N ASN A 74 20.88 34.59 -1.96
CA ASN A 74 20.59 35.97 -2.38
C ASN A 74 19.33 36.13 -3.25
N ILE A 75 18.18 35.68 -2.76
CA ILE A 75 16.89 35.97 -3.40
C ILE A 75 16.42 37.36 -2.97
N ASP A 76 16.51 38.33 -3.88
CA ASP A 76 15.95 39.69 -3.75
C ASP A 76 14.52 39.82 -4.29
N GLN A 77 13.91 38.72 -4.77
CA GLN A 77 12.59 38.73 -5.43
C GLN A 77 11.45 38.21 -4.54
N LYS A 78 10.25 38.75 -4.77
CA LYS A 78 8.99 38.43 -4.08
C LYS A 78 8.47 37.00 -4.36
N GLU A 79 8.95 36.35 -5.43
CA GLU A 79 8.62 34.98 -5.81
C GLU A 79 9.89 34.32 -6.39
N SER A 80 10.16 33.07 -6.03
CA SER A 80 11.27 32.29 -6.58
C SER A 80 10.77 30.90 -6.93
N ASP A 81 10.95 30.50 -8.18
CA ASP A 81 10.79 29.13 -8.63
C ASP A 81 12.00 28.33 -8.15
N ALA A 82 11.75 27.30 -7.35
CA ALA A 82 12.80 26.49 -6.78
C ALA A 82 12.45 25.01 -6.97
N THR A 83 13.34 24.29 -7.65
CA THR A 83 13.14 22.89 -8.04
C THR A 83 13.85 21.97 -7.06
N ALA A 84 13.12 20.97 -6.54
CA ALA A 84 13.67 19.91 -5.71
C ALA A 84 13.52 18.56 -6.43
N ILE A 85 14.65 17.94 -6.78
CA ILE A 85 14.69 16.60 -7.38
C ILE A 85 15.04 15.61 -6.29
N HIS A 86 14.17 14.65 -6.01
CA HIS A 86 14.40 13.63 -4.99
C HIS A 86 13.99 12.23 -5.48
N HIS A 87 14.73 11.22 -5.00
CA HIS A 87 14.40 9.82 -5.22
C HIS A 87 13.71 9.25 -3.98
N PHE A 88 12.61 8.52 -4.20
CA PHE A 88 11.76 7.99 -3.14
C PHE A 88 11.95 6.48 -2.96
N GLY A 89 11.85 6.02 -1.71
CA GLY A 89 12.01 4.60 -1.37
C GLY A 89 10.70 3.81 -1.19
N SER A 90 9.55 4.45 -0.92
CA SER A 90 8.30 3.71 -0.58
C SER A 90 7.03 4.53 -0.76
N SER A 91 5.87 3.88 -0.91
CA SER A 91 4.57 4.56 -0.93
C SER A 91 4.28 5.29 0.39
N THR A 92 3.62 6.44 0.29
CA THR A 92 2.88 7.04 1.41
C THR A 92 1.87 6.02 1.92
N TYR A 93 1.81 5.90 3.25
CA TYR A 93 0.87 5.04 3.94
C TYR A 93 0.24 5.84 5.08
N GLU A 94 -1.05 6.14 4.94
CA GLU A 94 -1.86 6.85 5.94
C GLU A 94 -2.70 5.82 6.70
N GLY A 95 -2.03 4.87 7.36
CA GLY A 95 -2.69 3.95 8.27
C GLY A 95 -3.21 4.64 9.53
N ASP A 96 -3.81 3.83 10.42
CA ASP A 96 -4.23 4.28 11.75
C ASP A 96 -3.04 4.87 12.54
N SER A 97 -3.28 5.45 13.72
CA SER A 97 -2.27 6.16 14.54
C SER A 97 -0.99 5.39 14.90
N LYS A 98 -0.89 4.10 14.52
CA LYS A 98 0.20 3.19 14.88
C LYS A 98 1.20 2.92 13.76
N ALA A 99 0.92 3.26 12.51
CA ALA A 99 1.85 3.06 11.39
C ALA A 99 1.57 4.04 10.25
N GLN A 100 2.58 4.84 9.89
CA GLN A 100 2.47 5.86 8.86
C GLN A 100 3.76 5.99 8.06
N ILE A 101 3.65 6.22 6.76
CA ILE A 101 4.75 6.69 5.90
C ILE A 101 4.30 8.03 5.34
N GLN A 102 4.99 9.12 5.68
CA GLN A 102 4.66 10.48 5.28
C GLN A 102 5.85 11.16 4.62
N TYR A 103 5.58 12.01 3.64
CA TYR A 103 6.58 12.87 3.04
C TYR A 103 6.20 14.33 3.26
N GLN A 104 7.18 15.16 3.63
CA GLN A 104 7.00 16.59 3.84
C GLN A 104 8.07 17.36 3.07
N LEU A 105 7.62 18.26 2.22
CA LEU A 105 8.47 19.29 1.61
C LEU A 105 8.60 20.43 2.60
N HIS A 106 9.82 20.75 2.96
CA HIS A 106 10.17 21.84 3.86
C HIS A 106 10.83 22.96 3.10
N VAL A 107 10.43 24.19 3.43
CA VAL A 107 11.13 25.39 3.01
C VAL A 107 11.65 26.08 4.25
N ILE A 108 12.96 26.28 4.29
CA ILE A 108 13.66 26.87 5.42
C ILE A 108 14.32 28.17 4.95
N LEU A 109 13.77 29.29 5.40
CA LEU A 109 14.35 30.61 5.20
C LEU A 109 15.36 30.88 6.33
N LYS A 110 16.65 30.99 5.97
CA LYS A 110 17.72 31.31 6.92
C LYS A 110 18.09 32.80 6.83
N LYS A 111 18.07 33.49 7.96
CA LYS A 111 18.44 34.90 8.12
C LYS A 111 19.57 35.02 9.14
N GLY A 112 20.79 35.27 8.67
CA GLY A 112 21.99 35.28 9.51
C GLY A 112 22.25 33.92 10.17
N TRP A 113 22.93 33.91 11.32
CA TRP A 113 23.36 32.67 11.99
C TRP A 113 22.28 32.01 12.86
N LEU A 114 21.28 32.74 13.35
CA LEU A 114 20.33 32.25 14.37
C LEU A 114 18.86 32.18 13.95
N LYS A 115 18.37 33.03 13.04
CA LYS A 115 16.94 33.07 12.71
C LYS A 115 16.61 32.13 11.56
N ARG A 116 15.68 31.20 11.79
CA ARG A 116 15.15 30.26 10.78
C ARG A 116 13.63 30.29 10.81
N LEU A 117 13.01 30.49 9.65
CA LEU A 117 11.58 30.29 9.45
C LEU A 117 11.40 29.00 8.63
N LYS A 118 10.53 28.10 9.06
CA LYS A 118 10.25 26.82 8.38
C LYS A 118 8.77 26.75 8.00
N ALA A 119 8.49 26.45 6.74
CA ALA A 119 7.18 26.04 6.25
C ALA A 119 7.25 24.58 5.80
N SER A 120 6.14 23.86 5.88
CA SER A 120 6.05 22.44 5.50
C SER A 120 4.80 22.23 4.65
N HIS A 121 4.91 21.39 3.63
CA HIS A 121 3.79 20.96 2.78
C HIS A 121 3.81 19.43 2.64
N PRO A 122 2.71 18.72 2.91
CA PRO A 122 2.66 17.27 2.75
C PRO A 122 2.73 16.88 1.28
N VAL A 123 3.43 15.79 0.96
CA VAL A 123 3.50 15.23 -0.40
C VAL A 123 3.07 13.76 -0.35
N LYS A 124 2.19 13.36 -1.27
CA LYS A 124 1.77 11.95 -1.40
C LYS A 124 2.57 11.26 -2.48
N ILE A 125 3.31 10.24 -2.08
CA ILE A 125 4.16 9.41 -2.95
C ILE A 125 3.48 8.06 -3.14
N TRP A 126 3.43 7.58 -4.38
CA TRP A 126 2.94 6.25 -4.74
C TRP A 126 4.09 5.44 -5.30
N GLU A 127 4.28 4.21 -4.83
CA GLU A 127 5.36 3.35 -5.33
C GLU A 127 5.03 2.84 -6.74
N ARG A 128 6.08 2.78 -7.56
CA ARG A 128 6.07 2.15 -8.88
C ARG A 128 6.32 0.66 -8.71
N ILE A 129 5.24 -0.12 -8.64
CA ILE A 129 5.29 -1.57 -8.55
C ILE A 129 4.78 -2.11 -9.88
N ASP A 130 5.68 -2.57 -10.73
CA ASP A 130 5.31 -3.09 -12.04
C ASP A 130 4.60 -4.43 -11.88
N VAL A 131 3.30 -4.46 -12.17
CA VAL A 131 2.49 -5.69 -12.11
C VAL A 131 2.56 -6.52 -13.39
N ASP A 132 3.17 -5.98 -14.45
CA ASP A 132 3.25 -6.59 -15.78
C ASP A 132 4.50 -7.49 -15.94
N VAL A 133 5.30 -7.60 -14.90
CA VAL A 133 6.45 -8.50 -14.81
C VAL A 133 6.03 -9.98 -14.94
N PRO A 134 6.78 -10.81 -15.68
CA PRO A 134 6.37 -12.18 -16.01
C PRO A 134 6.04 -13.07 -14.80
N GLU A 135 6.76 -12.92 -13.69
CA GLU A 135 6.58 -13.73 -12.48
C GLU A 135 5.21 -13.51 -11.84
N LEU A 136 4.65 -12.31 -12.00
CA LEU A 136 3.34 -11.95 -11.47
C LEU A 136 2.20 -12.37 -12.40
N HIS A 137 2.48 -12.83 -13.62
CA HIS A 137 1.49 -13.33 -14.57
C HIS A 137 1.23 -14.84 -14.47
N LEU A 138 1.97 -15.53 -13.61
CA LEU A 138 1.79 -16.97 -13.40
C LEU A 138 0.48 -17.25 -12.63
N PRO A 139 -0.37 -18.16 -13.12
CA PRO A 139 -1.59 -18.53 -12.44
C PRO A 139 -1.28 -19.23 -11.11
N MET A 140 -2.21 -19.10 -10.17
CA MET A 140 -2.20 -19.80 -8.90
C MET A 140 -3.42 -20.69 -8.80
N GLU A 141 -3.21 -21.93 -8.39
CA GLU A 141 -4.28 -22.91 -8.24
C GLU A 141 -4.18 -23.56 -6.85
N LYS A 142 -5.32 -23.75 -6.19
CA LYS A 142 -5.39 -24.47 -4.93
C LYS A 142 -6.57 -25.42 -4.95
N TYR A 143 -6.32 -26.61 -4.43
CA TYR A 143 -7.31 -27.65 -4.23
C TYR A 143 -7.53 -27.89 -2.74
N LYS A 144 -8.77 -28.11 -2.33
CA LYS A 144 -9.12 -28.50 -0.97
C LYS A 144 -10.35 -29.38 -0.96
N GLN A 145 -10.28 -30.44 -0.17
CA GLN A 145 -11.39 -31.33 0.13
C GLN A 145 -11.90 -31.04 1.54
N LEU A 146 -13.21 -31.10 1.71
CA LEU A 146 -13.89 -31.03 3.00
C LEU A 146 -14.75 -32.28 3.16
N HIS A 147 -14.53 -32.95 4.29
CA HIS A 147 -15.34 -34.09 4.71
C HIS A 147 -16.31 -33.60 5.77
N ASN A 148 -17.60 -33.69 5.48
CA ASN A 148 -18.65 -33.37 6.43
C ASN A 148 -19.56 -34.59 6.63
N PRO A 149 -20.44 -34.59 7.66
CA PRO A 149 -21.35 -35.71 7.88
C PRO A 149 -22.31 -36.00 6.72
N SER A 150 -22.50 -35.03 5.82
CA SER A 150 -23.37 -35.15 4.66
C SER A 150 -22.64 -35.70 3.43
N GLY A 151 -21.30 -35.76 3.41
CA GLY A 151 -20.50 -36.25 2.29
C GLY A 151 -19.17 -35.52 2.09
N VAL A 152 -18.63 -35.63 0.88
CA VAL A 152 -17.35 -35.03 0.48
C VAL A 152 -17.59 -33.91 -0.52
N ILE A 153 -16.93 -32.78 -0.29
CA ILE A 153 -16.94 -31.63 -1.20
C ILE A 153 -15.51 -31.28 -1.55
N GLU A 154 -15.23 -31.19 -2.83
CA GLU A 154 -13.94 -30.84 -3.40
C GLU A 154 -14.07 -29.49 -4.08
N ALA A 155 -13.16 -28.57 -3.76
CA ALA A 155 -13.09 -27.29 -4.42
C ALA A 155 -11.69 -27.10 -4.99
N MET A 156 -11.63 -26.62 -6.23
CA MET A 156 -10.44 -26.08 -6.85
C MET A 156 -10.70 -24.63 -7.22
N ILE A 157 -9.78 -23.76 -6.85
CA ILE A 157 -9.84 -22.35 -7.19
C ILE A 157 -8.58 -21.97 -7.94
N ARG A 158 -8.76 -21.32 -9.09
CA ARG A 158 -7.68 -20.79 -9.90
C ARG A 158 -7.81 -19.28 -10.03
N VAL A 159 -6.69 -18.61 -9.79
CA VAL A 159 -6.51 -17.17 -9.96
C VAL A 159 -5.48 -16.99 -11.09
N PRO A 160 -5.77 -16.23 -12.15
CA PRO A 160 -5.00 -16.23 -13.39
C PRO A 160 -3.61 -15.62 -13.26
N ARG A 161 -3.43 -14.72 -12.29
CA ARG A 161 -2.18 -14.00 -12.03
C ARG A 161 -2.09 -13.55 -10.58
N ARG A 162 -0.93 -13.02 -10.19
CA ARG A 162 -0.61 -12.57 -8.83
C ARG A 162 -0.57 -11.05 -8.70
N GLY A 163 -0.18 -10.35 -9.76
CA GLY A 163 -0.11 -8.90 -9.81
C GLY A 163 -1.44 -8.29 -10.25
N PHE A 164 -1.92 -7.28 -9.51
CA PHE A 164 -3.12 -6.53 -9.83
C PHE A 164 -2.94 -5.06 -9.48
N CYS A 165 -3.69 -4.19 -10.13
CA CYS A 165 -3.83 -2.79 -9.76
C CYS A 165 -5.08 -2.56 -8.91
N PRO A 166 -5.13 -1.49 -8.11
CA PRO A 166 -6.40 -0.99 -7.58
C PRO A 166 -7.42 -0.81 -8.72
N ASP A 167 -8.69 -1.10 -8.44
CA ASP A 167 -9.81 -1.04 -9.40
C ASP A 167 -9.82 -2.12 -10.51
N ASP A 168 -8.83 -3.02 -10.53
CA ASP A 168 -8.90 -4.22 -11.40
C ASP A 168 -10.07 -5.13 -11.00
N VAL A 169 -10.63 -5.85 -11.99
CA VAL A 169 -11.52 -6.98 -11.75
C VAL A 169 -10.72 -8.28 -11.83
N VAL A 170 -10.61 -9.01 -10.72
CA VAL A 170 -9.92 -10.31 -10.65
C VAL A 170 -10.87 -11.39 -11.14
N PRO A 171 -10.60 -12.07 -12.27
CA PRO A 171 -11.39 -13.22 -12.68
C PRO A 171 -10.89 -14.45 -11.94
N ILE A 172 -11.79 -15.15 -11.27
CA ILE A 172 -11.51 -16.32 -10.43
C ILE A 172 -12.27 -17.49 -11.02
N GLU A 173 -11.58 -18.58 -11.33
CA GLU A 173 -12.23 -19.81 -11.76
C GLU A 173 -12.47 -20.69 -10.53
N LEU A 174 -13.73 -21.05 -10.31
CA LEU A 174 -14.16 -21.92 -9.23
C LEU A 174 -14.70 -23.23 -9.81
N HIS A 175 -14.11 -24.32 -9.36
CA HIS A 175 -14.58 -25.68 -9.64
C HIS A 175 -14.98 -26.32 -8.32
N ILE A 176 -16.21 -26.81 -8.23
CA ILE A 176 -16.71 -27.55 -7.06
C ILE A 176 -17.25 -28.88 -7.55
N ASN A 177 -16.74 -29.97 -6.98
CA ASN A 177 -17.40 -31.27 -7.03
C ASN A 177 -18.04 -31.54 -5.68
N HIS A 178 -19.30 -31.94 -5.66
CA HIS A 178 -19.94 -32.43 -4.45
C HIS A 178 -20.57 -33.78 -4.75
N TYR A 179 -20.35 -34.75 -3.85
CA TYR A 179 -20.83 -36.11 -4.04
C TYR A 179 -22.16 -36.35 -3.32
N THR A 180 -22.71 -35.30 -2.68
CA THR A 180 -23.92 -35.35 -1.86
C THR A 180 -24.70 -34.06 -1.97
N ARG A 181 -26.04 -34.14 -1.92
CA ARG A 181 -26.94 -33.00 -2.16
C ARG A 181 -26.69 -31.85 -1.16
N PRO A 182 -26.42 -30.62 -1.61
CA PRO A 182 -26.29 -29.45 -0.73
C PRO A 182 -27.63 -29.18 -0.05
N LYS A 183 -27.61 -28.81 1.23
CA LYS A 183 -28.83 -28.48 2.00
C LYS A 183 -29.39 -27.08 1.70
N GLY A 184 -28.69 -26.29 0.90
CA GLY A 184 -29.05 -24.92 0.55
C GLY A 184 -28.08 -24.30 -0.47
N PRO A 185 -28.24 -22.99 -0.78
CA PRO A 185 -27.33 -22.30 -1.69
C PRO A 185 -25.91 -22.23 -1.11
N LEU A 186 -24.91 -22.24 -1.99
CA LEU A 186 -23.53 -21.98 -1.62
C LEU A 186 -23.28 -20.47 -1.64
N THR A 187 -22.49 -19.98 -0.69
CA THR A 187 -22.04 -18.58 -0.71
C THR A 187 -20.52 -18.54 -0.82
N VAL A 188 -20.01 -17.81 -1.81
CA VAL A 188 -18.58 -17.58 -1.99
C VAL A 188 -18.27 -16.16 -1.54
N TYR A 189 -17.41 -16.03 -0.54
CA TYR A 189 -16.92 -14.75 -0.03
C TYR A 189 -15.49 -14.52 -0.51
N PHE A 190 -15.23 -13.34 -1.04
CA PHE A 190 -13.91 -12.88 -1.47
C PHE A 190 -13.50 -11.72 -0.58
N TYR A 191 -12.25 -11.70 -0.17
CA TYR A 191 -11.70 -10.51 0.48
C TYR A 191 -10.19 -10.41 0.37
N VAL A 192 -9.69 -9.17 0.29
CA VAL A 192 -8.26 -8.88 0.39
C VAL A 192 -7.90 -8.61 1.85
N LEU A 193 -6.99 -9.41 2.37
CA LEU A 193 -6.37 -9.24 3.68
C LEU A 193 -4.97 -8.64 3.52
N GLN A 194 -4.79 -7.43 4.02
CA GLN A 194 -3.47 -6.81 4.14
C GLN A 194 -2.84 -7.18 5.49
N LYS A 195 -1.68 -7.81 5.45
CA LYS A 195 -0.83 -8.07 6.61
C LYS A 195 0.15 -6.90 6.73
N ILE A 196 0.02 -6.15 7.81
CA ILE A 196 0.87 -5.00 8.16
C ILE A 196 1.80 -5.47 9.28
N CYS A 197 3.07 -5.68 8.96
CA CYS A 197 4.12 -5.97 9.93
C CYS A 197 4.85 -4.68 10.23
N ARG A 198 4.90 -4.26 11.50
CA ARG A 198 5.65 -3.08 11.92
C ARG A 198 6.65 -3.43 13.01
N GLU A 199 7.83 -2.86 12.94
CA GLU A 199 8.82 -2.90 14.01
C GLU A 199 8.79 -1.58 14.77
N ALA A 200 8.71 -1.67 16.10
CA ALA A 200 8.86 -0.52 16.98
C ALA A 200 9.61 -0.93 18.25
N LYS A 201 10.69 -0.21 18.58
CA LYS A 201 11.57 -0.48 19.74
C LYS A 201 12.03 -1.95 19.84
N GLY A 202 12.37 -2.57 18.71
CA GLY A 202 12.82 -3.97 18.67
C GLY A 202 11.71 -5.02 18.80
N TYR A 203 10.44 -4.62 18.87
CA TYR A 203 9.30 -5.54 18.83
C TYR A 203 8.67 -5.56 17.44
N ILE A 204 8.42 -6.76 16.92
CA ILE A 204 7.67 -6.97 15.67
C ILE A 204 6.20 -7.18 16.00
N MET A 205 5.36 -6.28 15.48
CA MET A 205 3.90 -6.36 15.60
C MET A 205 3.27 -6.67 14.25
N THR A 206 2.30 -7.57 14.24
CA THR A 206 1.52 -7.91 13.04
C THR A 206 0.06 -7.54 13.22
N GLU A 207 -0.50 -6.90 12.21
CA GLU A 207 -1.90 -6.51 12.13
C GLU A 207 -2.48 -6.98 10.79
N ASN A 208 -3.73 -7.43 10.80
CA ASN A 208 -4.43 -7.87 9.60
C ASN A 208 -5.62 -6.94 9.36
N ARG A 209 -5.70 -6.34 8.17
CA ARG A 209 -6.79 -5.43 7.78
C ARG A 209 -7.49 -5.97 6.53
N VAL A 210 -8.81 -6.05 6.58
CA VAL A 210 -9.63 -6.36 5.39
C VAL A 210 -9.84 -5.07 4.61
N THR A 211 -9.53 -5.09 3.32
CA THR A 211 -9.47 -3.87 2.48
C THR A 211 -10.39 -3.88 1.26
N ALA A 212 -10.82 -5.05 0.84
CA ALA A 212 -11.85 -5.22 -0.19
C ALA A 212 -12.64 -6.49 0.14
N THR A 213 -13.95 -6.48 -0.10
CA THR A 213 -14.84 -7.61 0.11
C THR A 213 -15.86 -7.71 -1.01
N ALA A 214 -16.23 -8.93 -1.37
CA ALA A 214 -17.37 -9.22 -2.23
C ALA A 214 -17.95 -10.58 -1.87
N SER A 215 -19.18 -10.84 -2.31
CA SER A 215 -19.80 -12.16 -2.18
C SER A 215 -20.62 -12.50 -3.41
N SER A 216 -20.63 -13.78 -3.76
CA SER A 216 -21.49 -14.34 -4.79
C SER A 216 -22.33 -15.46 -4.19
N PHE A 217 -23.62 -15.45 -4.51
CA PHE A 217 -24.57 -16.49 -4.14
C PHE A 217 -24.73 -17.45 -5.30
N LEU A 218 -24.53 -18.73 -5.04
CA LEU A 218 -24.60 -19.79 -6.04
C LEU A 218 -25.73 -20.73 -5.67
N ILE A 219 -26.77 -20.72 -6.48
CA ILE A 219 -27.87 -21.70 -6.36
C ILE A 219 -27.42 -22.93 -7.14
N LEU A 220 -27.15 -24.01 -6.42
CA LEU A 220 -26.87 -25.30 -7.02
C LEU A 220 -28.19 -25.98 -7.35
N ASP A 221 -28.31 -26.45 -8.60
CA ASP A 221 -29.30 -27.46 -8.92
C ASP A 221 -28.99 -28.72 -8.09
N PRO A 222 -29.98 -29.29 -7.37
CA PRO A 222 -29.85 -30.54 -6.62
C PRO A 222 -29.11 -31.67 -7.32
N ASP A 223 -29.21 -31.75 -8.65
CA ASP A 223 -28.67 -32.86 -9.45
C ASP A 223 -27.29 -32.54 -10.05
N THR A 224 -26.81 -31.30 -9.92
CA THR A 224 -25.54 -30.84 -10.52
C THR A 224 -24.35 -31.12 -9.63
N LEU A 225 -23.78 -32.33 -9.70
CA LEU A 225 -22.64 -32.77 -8.88
C LEU A 225 -21.33 -32.01 -9.13
N ARG A 226 -21.23 -31.26 -10.23
CA ARG A 226 -20.05 -30.49 -10.61
C ARG A 226 -20.44 -29.10 -11.08
N LEU A 227 -19.79 -28.09 -10.52
CA LEU A 227 -19.99 -26.68 -10.84
C LEU A 227 -18.66 -26.06 -11.28
N ASP A 228 -18.63 -25.51 -12.49
CA ASP A 228 -17.50 -24.74 -13.02
C ASP A 228 -17.99 -23.32 -13.32
N LEU A 229 -17.48 -22.30 -12.61
CA LEU A 229 -17.94 -20.92 -12.73
C LEU A 229 -16.80 -19.90 -12.77
N PRO A 230 -16.86 -18.92 -13.68
CA PRO A 230 -16.08 -17.70 -13.57
C PRO A 230 -16.74 -16.75 -12.56
N LEU A 231 -15.95 -16.27 -11.60
CA LEU A 231 -16.35 -15.29 -10.60
C LEU A 231 -15.54 -14.02 -10.80
N LEU A 232 -16.17 -12.86 -10.67
CA LEU A 232 -15.52 -11.57 -10.84
C LEU A 232 -15.41 -10.89 -9.48
N PHE A 233 -14.18 -10.61 -9.04
CA PHE A 233 -13.91 -9.90 -7.80
C PHE A 233 -13.37 -8.50 -8.09
N PRO A 234 -14.17 -7.44 -7.91
CA PRO A 234 -13.70 -6.07 -8.09
C PRO A 234 -12.78 -5.68 -6.94
N LEU A 235 -11.52 -5.39 -7.23
CA LEU A 235 -10.60 -4.76 -6.28
C LEU A 235 -11.02 -3.31 -6.08
N GLN A 236 -11.11 -2.88 -4.82
CA GLN A 236 -11.50 -1.50 -4.49
C GLN A 236 -10.26 -0.58 -4.49
N SER A 237 -10.43 0.67 -4.92
CA SER A 237 -9.39 1.72 -4.94
C SER A 237 -8.66 1.98 -3.62
N LEU A 238 -9.24 1.56 -2.48
CA LEU A 238 -8.71 1.76 -1.13
C LEU A 238 -7.62 0.76 -0.73
N VAL A 239 -7.29 -0.21 -1.57
CA VAL A 239 -6.24 -1.19 -1.27
C VAL A 239 -4.87 -0.53 -1.47
N ASN A 240 -4.18 -0.27 -0.36
CA ASN A 240 -2.83 0.29 -0.41
C ASN A 240 -1.88 -0.64 -1.17
N PRO A 241 -0.93 -0.11 -1.96
CA PRO A 241 0.09 -0.93 -2.59
C PRO A 241 0.88 -1.76 -1.56
N ASN A 242 1.45 -2.88 -2.01
CA ASN A 242 2.42 -3.60 -1.18
C ASN A 242 3.65 -2.70 -0.95
N THR A 243 4.23 -2.69 0.24
CA THR A 243 5.35 -1.79 0.57
C THR A 243 6.29 -2.45 1.57
N LYS A 244 7.59 -2.16 1.47
CA LYS A 244 8.60 -2.65 2.42
C LYS A 244 9.62 -1.57 2.73
N THR A 245 9.78 -1.32 4.03
CA THR A 245 10.80 -0.50 4.69
C THR A 245 11.40 -1.31 5.84
N ASP A 246 12.45 -0.79 6.49
CA ASP A 246 13.05 -1.47 7.64
C ASP A 246 12.08 -1.57 8.84
N LEU A 247 11.21 -0.58 9.04
CA LEU A 247 10.25 -0.57 10.15
C LEU A 247 8.84 -1.03 9.79
N LEU A 248 8.50 -1.16 8.51
CA LEU A 248 7.12 -1.40 8.06
C LEU A 248 7.09 -2.22 6.79
N THR A 249 6.32 -3.31 6.80
CA THR A 249 6.02 -4.15 5.64
C THR A 249 4.51 -4.31 5.50
N ILE A 250 3.98 -4.08 4.30
CA ILE A 250 2.58 -4.25 3.92
C ILE A 250 2.52 -5.28 2.79
N SER A 251 1.82 -6.38 3.01
CA SER A 251 1.64 -7.46 2.03
C SER A 251 0.18 -7.85 1.91
N SER A 252 -0.23 -8.27 0.71
CA SER A 252 -1.63 -8.53 0.39
C SER A 252 -1.89 -10.01 0.13
N LYS A 253 -3.05 -10.50 0.57
CA LYS A 253 -3.53 -11.86 0.30
C LYS A 253 -4.99 -11.82 -0.13
N LEU A 254 -5.32 -12.48 -1.23
CA LEU A 254 -6.70 -12.78 -1.60
C LEU A 254 -7.16 -14.01 -0.82
N LYS A 255 -8.24 -13.86 -0.06
CA LYS A 255 -8.88 -14.96 0.67
C LYS A 255 -10.23 -15.26 0.04
N ILE A 256 -10.48 -16.54 -0.20
CA ILE A 256 -11.73 -17.02 -0.78
C ILE A 256 -12.29 -18.07 0.18
N GLN A 257 -13.53 -17.86 0.61
CA GLN A 257 -14.26 -18.76 1.50
C GLN A 257 -15.54 -19.23 0.84
N ILE A 258 -15.73 -20.55 0.77
CA ILE A 258 -16.95 -21.18 0.30
C ILE A 258 -17.71 -21.65 1.54
N LYS A 259 -18.91 -21.12 1.75
CA LYS A 259 -19.85 -21.52 2.79
C LYS A 259 -20.90 -22.45 2.19
N LEU A 260 -21.16 -23.57 2.85
CA LEU A 260 -21.97 -24.66 2.30
C LEU A 260 -23.46 -24.61 2.66
N SER A 261 -23.82 -23.77 3.61
CA SER A 261 -25.20 -23.46 3.99
C SER A 261 -25.26 -22.08 4.62
N GLU A 262 -26.45 -21.49 4.73
CA GLU A 262 -26.61 -20.18 5.36
C GLU A 262 -26.46 -20.21 6.90
N GLU A 263 -26.47 -21.40 7.51
CA GLU A 263 -26.27 -21.57 8.97
C GLU A 263 -24.90 -21.02 9.41
N GLU A 264 -24.83 -20.31 10.53
CA GLU A 264 -23.56 -19.73 11.01
C GLU A 264 -22.50 -20.78 11.36
N SER A 265 -22.94 -21.94 11.84
CA SER A 265 -22.13 -23.11 12.18
C SER A 265 -21.63 -23.89 10.96
N SER A 266 -22.04 -23.53 9.75
CA SER A 266 -21.66 -24.22 8.52
C SER A 266 -20.14 -24.26 8.33
N GLU A 267 -19.63 -25.44 8.00
CA GLU A 267 -18.22 -25.62 7.64
C GLU A 267 -17.86 -24.79 6.41
N LYS A 268 -16.62 -24.30 6.36
CA LYS A 268 -16.14 -23.39 5.32
C LYS A 268 -14.86 -23.92 4.68
N ILE A 269 -14.85 -24.00 3.36
CA ILE A 269 -13.62 -24.21 2.60
C ILE A 269 -12.94 -22.85 2.47
N LYS A 270 -11.74 -22.72 3.05
CA LYS A 270 -10.96 -21.47 3.03
C LYS A 270 -9.68 -21.69 2.24
N MET A 271 -9.45 -20.87 1.22
CA MET A 271 -8.21 -20.80 0.46
C MET A 271 -7.63 -19.40 0.50
N THR A 272 -6.31 -19.29 0.35
CA THR A 272 -5.60 -18.01 0.46
C THR A 272 -4.50 -17.95 -0.59
N PHE A 273 -4.48 -16.88 -1.36
CA PHE A 273 -3.57 -16.65 -2.47
C PHE A 273 -2.74 -15.40 -2.21
N PRO A 274 -1.40 -15.47 -2.28
CA PRO A 274 -0.56 -14.28 -2.21
C PRO A 274 -0.77 -13.42 -3.46
N ILE A 275 -1.03 -12.13 -3.28
CA ILE A 275 -1.19 -11.19 -4.40
C ILE A 275 -0.30 -9.95 -4.19
N VAL A 276 0.05 -9.31 -5.29
CA VAL A 276 0.75 -8.03 -5.33
C VAL A 276 -0.22 -6.99 -5.83
N ILE A 277 -0.43 -5.94 -5.02
CA ILE A 277 -1.16 -4.75 -5.44
C ILE A 277 -0.14 -3.68 -5.81
N GLY A 278 -0.17 -3.25 -7.07
CA GLY A 278 0.82 -2.34 -7.65
C GLY A 278 0.23 -1.33 -8.63
N THR A 279 1.00 -0.99 -9.67
CA THR A 279 0.71 0.06 -10.66
C THR A 279 1.11 -0.40 -12.07
N TYR A 280 0.33 -0.06 -13.10
CA TYR A 280 0.68 -0.39 -14.48
C TYR A 280 1.90 0.39 -14.98
N ASN A 281 2.70 -0.23 -15.86
CA ASN A 281 3.88 0.39 -16.42
C ASN A 281 3.50 1.43 -17.50
N SER A 282 3.58 2.72 -17.15
CA SER A 282 3.43 3.81 -18.12
C SER A 282 4.80 4.25 -18.67
N GLY A 283 5.49 3.35 -19.37
CA GLY A 283 6.62 3.67 -20.25
C GLY A 283 7.94 4.12 -19.59
N GLY A 284 8.95 3.24 -19.62
CA GLY A 284 10.36 3.59 -19.81
C GLY A 284 11.23 4.01 -18.61
N LEU A 285 10.68 4.22 -17.41
CA LEU A 285 11.48 4.53 -16.21
C LEU A 285 11.92 3.25 -15.47
N ARG A 286 13.00 3.30 -14.67
CA ARG A 286 13.47 2.14 -13.89
C ARG A 286 12.50 1.85 -12.73
N TRP A 287 11.87 0.68 -12.78
CA TRP A 287 10.96 0.16 -11.75
C TRP A 287 11.71 -0.63 -10.67
N ARG A 288 11.12 -0.79 -9.48
CA ARG A 288 11.62 -1.77 -8.50
C ARG A 288 11.37 -3.18 -9.02
N THR A 289 12.37 -4.04 -8.92
CA THR A 289 12.23 -5.47 -9.23
C THR A 289 11.34 -6.14 -8.20
N VAL A 290 10.58 -7.14 -8.64
CA VAL A 290 9.67 -7.98 -7.85
C VAL A 290 10.32 -8.51 -6.56
N ASP A 291 11.63 -8.76 -6.60
CA ASP A 291 12.45 -9.26 -5.49
C ASP A 291 12.47 -8.34 -4.26
N THR A 292 12.11 -7.07 -4.42
CA THR A 292 12.04 -6.09 -3.33
C THR A 292 10.68 -6.03 -2.65
N LEU A 293 9.65 -6.63 -3.26
CA LEU A 293 8.32 -6.72 -2.69
C LEU A 293 8.30 -7.82 -1.62
N PRO A 294 7.48 -7.67 -0.58
CA PRO A 294 7.19 -8.76 0.33
C PRO A 294 6.29 -9.78 -0.39
N LEU A 295 6.84 -10.51 -1.35
CA LEU A 295 6.34 -11.84 -1.66
C LEU A 295 6.60 -12.69 -0.42
N TYR A 296 5.59 -13.44 -0.02
CA TYR A 296 5.44 -13.99 1.32
C TYR A 296 6.68 -14.67 1.91
N GLU A 297 6.74 -14.67 3.25
CA GLU A 297 7.73 -15.31 4.12
C GLU A 297 8.29 -16.62 3.54
N PRO A 298 9.62 -16.86 3.55
CA PRO A 298 10.12 -18.23 3.52
C PRO A 298 9.42 -18.99 4.65
N ALA A 299 9.08 -20.26 4.39
CA ALA A 299 8.48 -21.14 5.39
C ALA A 299 9.18 -20.91 6.75
N PRO A 300 8.43 -20.87 7.88
CA PRO A 300 9.09 -20.78 9.18
C PRO A 300 10.22 -21.81 9.18
N PRO A 301 11.44 -21.47 9.62
CA PRO A 301 12.48 -22.48 9.75
C PRO A 301 11.83 -23.59 10.55
N TYR A 302 11.86 -24.81 9.99
CA TYR A 302 11.41 -25.99 10.70
C TYR A 302 11.90 -25.83 12.13
N SER A 303 10.97 -25.75 13.09
CA SER A 303 11.31 -26.06 14.47
C SER A 303 11.61 -27.55 14.48
N ALA A 304 12.79 -27.90 13.96
CA ALA A 304 13.50 -29.08 14.40
C ALA A 304 13.90 -28.75 15.84
N ASP A 305 13.02 -29.11 16.77
CA ASP A 305 13.34 -29.98 17.88
C ASP A 305 12.32 -29.85 19.02
N ARG A 306 11.67 -31.00 19.26
CA ARG A 306 11.14 -31.56 20.53
C ARG A 306 9.99 -30.87 21.24
#